data_AF-A0A8T4TBR3-F1
#
_entry.id   AF-A0A8T4TBR3-F1
#
_cell.length_a   1.000
_cell.length_b   1.000
_cell.length_c   1.000
_cell.angle_alpha   90.00
_cell.angle_beta   90.00
_cell.angle_gamma   90.00
#
_symmetry.space_group_name_H-M   'P 1'
#
loop_
_entity.id
_entity.type
_entity.pdbx_description
1 polymer ?
#
loop_
_entity_poly.entity_id
_entity_poly.type
_entity_poly.pdbx_seq_one_letter_code
_entity_poly.pdbx_strand_id
1 'polypeptide(L)'
;MEKIKISKKIVKIGAVISVFLIVIIFFFIYSSKDNQSNGQFEAGSAEKFAVLSSAGTSLCSGPSFIDAKENTDRLQGSCCSKMNFHRYEEQVEGLKKFKDIDKIPSDPYDIPVVLARELLDYQKNIVLTQEQQNIYDNAVKLSHEGGPCCCKCWRWYA
;
A
#
# COMPACT_ATOMS: atom_id res chain seq x y z
N MET A 1 -62.05 -29.21 -2.63
CA MET A 1 -60.61 -29.23 -2.25
C MET A 1 -59.83 -29.79 -3.42
N GLU A 2 -59.29 -28.91 -4.27
CA GLU A 2 -58.54 -29.28 -5.48
C GLU A 2 -57.05 -29.41 -5.14
N LYS A 3 -56.48 -30.61 -5.35
CA LYS A 3 -55.07 -30.88 -5.03
C LYS A 3 -54.18 -30.37 -6.18
N ILE A 4 -53.41 -29.33 -5.90
CA ILE A 4 -52.40 -28.79 -6.83
C ILE A 4 -51.36 -29.88 -7.11
N LYS A 5 -51.32 -30.35 -8.36
CA LYS A 5 -50.42 -31.41 -8.83
C LYS A 5 -49.12 -30.78 -9.35
N ILE A 6 -48.17 -30.51 -8.44
CA ILE A 6 -46.89 -29.90 -8.79
C ILE A 6 -46.05 -30.92 -9.59
N SER A 7 -45.69 -30.57 -10.82
CA SER A 7 -44.86 -31.40 -11.70
C SER A 7 -43.45 -31.56 -11.14
N LYS A 8 -42.92 -32.79 -11.18
CA LYS A 8 -41.52 -33.10 -10.80
C LYS A 8 -40.49 -32.26 -11.57
N LYS A 9 -40.84 -31.72 -12.75
CA LYS A 9 -39.98 -30.78 -13.50
C LYS A 9 -39.90 -29.41 -12.83
N ILE A 10 -41.00 -28.91 -12.27
CA ILE A 10 -41.06 -27.62 -11.56
C ILE A 10 -40.23 -27.68 -10.28
N VAL A 11 -40.28 -28.80 -9.55
CA VAL A 11 -39.46 -29.04 -8.36
C VAL A 11 -37.96 -29.08 -8.69
N LYS A 12 -37.58 -29.74 -9.80
CA LYS A 12 -36.18 -29.79 -10.25
C LYS A 12 -35.64 -28.44 -10.71
N ILE A 13 -36.44 -27.67 -11.46
CA ILE A 13 -36.06 -26.32 -11.90
C ILE A 13 -35.90 -25.39 -10.69
N GLY A 14 -36.83 -25.45 -9.72
CA GLY A 14 -36.72 -24.71 -8.46
C GLY A 14 -35.43 -25.03 -7.69
N ALA A 15 -35.09 -26.32 -7.57
CA ALA A 15 -33.87 -26.74 -6.87
C ALA A 15 -32.58 -26.24 -7.56
N VAL A 16 -32.52 -26.27 -8.89
CA VAL A 16 -31.35 -25.77 -9.64
C VAL A 16 -31.18 -24.25 -9.48
N ILE A 17 -32.28 -23.50 -9.54
CA ILE A 17 -32.26 -22.04 -9.34
C ILE A 17 -31.79 -21.69 -7.92
N SER A 18 -32.27 -22.41 -6.91
CA SER A 18 -31.84 -22.20 -5.52
C SER A 18 -30.35 -22.46 -5.32
N VAL A 19 -29.79 -23.52 -5.91
CA VAL A 19 -28.34 -23.79 -5.84
C VAL A 19 -27.54 -22.70 -6.54
N PHE A 20 -27.98 -22.25 -7.71
CA PHE A 20 -27.29 -21.20 -8.47
C PHE A 20 -27.28 -19.86 -7.71
N LEU A 21 -28.38 -19.50 -7.05
CA LEU A 21 -28.45 -18.32 -6.19
C LEU A 21 -27.50 -18.42 -4.98
N ILE A 22 -27.40 -19.58 -4.34
CA ILE A 22 -26.47 -19.80 -3.22
C ILE A 22 -25.01 -19.63 -3.67
N VAL A 23 -24.65 -20.16 -4.84
CA VAL A 23 -23.29 -20.02 -5.40
C VAL A 23 -22.97 -18.56 -5.72
N ILE A 24 -23.91 -17.82 -6.31
CA ILE A 24 -23.75 -16.38 -6.58
C ILE A 24 -23.57 -15.60 -5.28
N ILE A 25 -24.39 -15.86 -4.25
CA ILE A 25 -24.28 -15.20 -2.95
C ILE A 25 -22.92 -15.51 -2.30
N PHE A 26 -22.48 -16.77 -2.31
CA PHE A 26 -21.16 -17.15 -1.80
C PHE A 26 -20.02 -16.46 -2.56
N PHE A 27 -20.13 -16.33 -3.88
CA PHE A 27 -19.14 -15.63 -4.70
C PHE A 27 -19.06 -14.13 -4.40
N PHE A 28 -20.21 -13.47 -4.19
CA PHE A 28 -20.26 -12.05 -3.80
C PHE A 28 -19.74 -11.82 -2.37
N ILE A 29 -20.05 -12.70 -1.42
CA ILE A 29 -19.51 -12.63 -0.05
C ILE A 29 -17.99 -12.83 -0.07
N TYR A 30 -17.50 -13.79 -0.86
CA TYR A 30 -16.07 -14.06 -0.98
C TYR A 30 -15.32 -12.89 -1.64
N SER A 31 -15.86 -12.32 -2.73
CA SER A 31 -15.27 -11.16 -3.41
C SER A 31 -15.28 -9.88 -2.56
N SER A 32 -16.26 -9.72 -1.67
CA SER A 32 -16.35 -8.53 -0.81
C SER A 32 -15.33 -8.51 0.32
N LYS A 33 -14.82 -9.68 0.75
CA LYS A 33 -13.81 -9.76 1.82
C LYS A 33 -12.43 -9.22 1.42
N ASP A 34 -12.14 -9.15 0.13
CA ASP A 34 -10.79 -8.81 -0.37
C ASP A 34 -10.54 -7.29 -0.38
N ASN A 35 -11.59 -6.46 -0.34
CA ASN A 35 -11.49 -5.01 -0.57
C ASN A 35 -11.40 -4.15 0.71
N GLN A 36 -11.42 -4.71 1.92
CA GLN A 36 -11.60 -3.92 3.15
C GLN A 36 -10.43 -3.95 4.16
N SER A 37 -9.30 -4.59 3.87
CA SER A 37 -8.30 -4.86 4.91
C SER A 37 -7.09 -3.92 4.93
N ASN A 38 -6.93 -3.08 3.90
CA ASN A 38 -5.66 -2.39 3.66
C ASN A 38 -5.35 -1.31 4.71
N GLY A 39 -6.37 -0.76 5.38
CA GLY A 39 -6.23 0.19 6.50
C GLY A 39 -6.48 -0.42 7.89
N GLN A 40 -6.68 -1.74 8.00
CA GLN A 40 -7.19 -2.38 9.21
C GLN A 40 -6.13 -3.15 10.00
N PHE A 41 -4.96 -3.41 9.39
CA PHE A 41 -3.86 -4.15 10.02
C PHE A 41 -2.78 -3.20 10.52
N GLU A 42 -2.26 -3.49 11.71
CA GLU A 42 -1.18 -2.73 12.35
C GLU A 42 0.12 -2.79 11.54
N ALA A 43 0.84 -1.68 11.47
CA ALA A 43 2.16 -1.65 10.85
C ALA A 43 3.10 -2.64 11.56
N GLY A 44 3.87 -3.39 10.79
CA GLY A 44 4.76 -4.44 11.29
C GLY A 44 4.09 -5.79 11.51
N SER A 45 2.76 -5.90 11.40
CA SER A 45 2.06 -7.18 11.51
C SER A 45 2.26 -8.08 10.28
N ALA A 46 2.08 -9.40 10.47
CA ALA A 46 2.14 -10.38 9.39
C ALA A 46 1.01 -10.17 8.37
N GLU A 47 -0.17 -9.75 8.84
CA GLU A 47 -1.34 -9.47 8.01
C GLU A 47 -1.09 -8.24 7.12
N LYS A 48 -0.54 -7.16 7.70
CA LYS A 48 -0.17 -5.97 6.93
C LYS A 48 0.93 -6.31 5.92
N PHE A 49 1.92 -7.11 6.29
CA PHE A 49 2.95 -7.58 5.38
C PHE A 49 2.38 -8.36 4.18
N ALA A 50 1.44 -9.28 4.41
CA ALA A 50 0.83 -10.07 3.33
C ALA A 50 0.15 -9.17 2.27
N VAL A 51 -0.51 -8.11 2.73
CA VAL A 51 -1.13 -7.12 1.83
C VAL A 51 -0.05 -6.31 1.09
N LEU A 52 0.88 -5.68 1.82
CA LEU A 52 1.87 -4.78 1.22
C LEU A 52 2.85 -5.49 0.28
N SER A 53 3.23 -6.73 0.60
CA SER A 53 4.15 -7.54 -0.21
C SER A 53 3.56 -7.95 -1.57
N SER A 54 2.24 -7.84 -1.74
CA SER A 54 1.52 -8.16 -2.98
C SER A 54 0.93 -6.95 -3.71
N ALA A 55 0.89 -5.75 -3.09
CA ALA A 55 0.21 -4.58 -3.63
C ALA A 55 0.83 -4.03 -4.93
N GLY A 56 2.16 -3.94 -5.00
CA GLY A 56 2.89 -3.52 -6.22
C GLY A 56 2.61 -2.10 -6.72
N THR A 57 2.09 -1.21 -5.87
CA THR A 57 1.77 0.19 -6.25
C THR A 57 2.88 1.17 -5.92
N SER A 58 3.93 0.73 -5.23
CA SER A 58 5.20 1.45 -5.08
C SER A 58 6.14 1.04 -6.22
N LEU A 59 6.45 1.97 -7.13
CA LEU A 59 7.25 1.70 -8.32
C LEU A 59 8.47 2.61 -8.41
N CYS A 60 9.53 2.02 -8.93
CA CYS A 60 10.80 2.70 -9.18
C CYS A 60 10.75 3.44 -10.50
N SER A 61 10.03 4.55 -10.48
CA SER A 61 9.73 5.36 -11.66
C SER A 61 10.04 6.84 -11.39
N GLY A 62 10.23 7.62 -12.45
CA GLY A 62 10.52 9.06 -12.33
C GLY A 62 9.34 9.86 -11.73
N PRO A 63 9.51 11.17 -11.48
CA PRO A 63 8.52 12.03 -10.82
C PRO A 63 7.11 11.99 -11.45
N SER A 64 7.03 11.80 -12.77
CA SER A 64 5.78 11.66 -13.51
C SER A 64 4.88 10.52 -13.03
N PHE A 65 5.45 9.50 -12.39
CA PHE A 65 4.69 8.42 -11.75
C PHE A 65 3.80 8.93 -10.62
N ILE A 66 4.32 9.83 -9.78
CA ILE A 66 3.55 10.43 -8.68
C ILE A 66 2.57 11.46 -9.22
N ASP A 67 2.93 12.20 -10.27
CA ASP A 67 2.05 13.18 -10.90
C ASP A 67 0.80 12.52 -11.51
N ALA A 68 0.92 11.28 -12.00
CA ALA A 68 -0.18 10.51 -12.59
C ALA A 68 -1.13 9.84 -11.57
N LYS A 69 -0.87 9.95 -10.25
CA LYS A 69 -1.68 9.32 -9.19
C LYS A 69 -2.77 10.25 -8.66
N GLU A 70 -3.82 9.68 -8.09
CA GLU A 70 -4.82 10.48 -7.37
C GLU A 70 -4.34 10.81 -5.95
N ASN A 71 -4.81 11.90 -5.37
CA ASN A 71 -4.45 12.27 -3.99
C ASN A 71 -4.89 11.21 -2.95
N THR A 72 -5.93 10.43 -3.26
CA THR A 72 -6.42 9.33 -2.42
C THR A 72 -5.60 8.05 -2.55
N ASP A 73 -4.70 7.97 -3.52
CA ASP A 73 -3.89 6.79 -3.75
C ASP A 73 -2.82 6.59 -2.66
N ARG A 74 -2.31 5.36 -2.61
CA ARG A 74 -1.22 4.95 -1.71
C ARG A 74 -0.12 4.25 -2.49
N LEU A 75 1.11 4.55 -2.14
CA LEU A 75 2.31 3.86 -2.60
C LEU A 75 2.57 2.71 -1.63
N GLN A 76 2.28 1.48 -2.07
CA GLN A 76 2.28 0.31 -1.23
C GLN A 76 3.29 -0.74 -1.71
N GLY A 77 4.00 -1.31 -0.75
CA GLY A 77 5.02 -2.31 -0.98
C GLY A 77 6.39 -1.74 -1.31
N SER A 78 7.30 -2.62 -1.74
CA SER A 78 8.67 -2.27 -2.06
C SER A 78 8.85 -1.97 -3.55
N CYS A 79 9.60 -0.91 -3.82
CA CYS A 79 9.89 -0.38 -5.15
C CYS A 79 10.88 -1.27 -5.94
N CYS A 80 11.99 -1.70 -5.28
CA CYS A 80 13.18 -2.21 -5.98
C CYS A 80 13.38 -3.73 -5.81
N SER A 81 12.91 -4.29 -4.71
CA SER A 81 13.16 -5.67 -4.29
C SER A 81 11.93 -6.26 -3.62
N LYS A 82 11.85 -7.58 -3.50
CA LYS A 82 10.77 -8.20 -2.71
C LYS A 82 10.87 -7.75 -1.26
N MET A 83 9.72 -7.48 -0.64
CA MET A 83 9.68 -7.21 0.79
C MET A 83 10.18 -8.42 1.59
N ASN A 84 10.80 -8.15 2.72
CA ASN A 84 11.24 -9.15 3.70
C ASN A 84 10.55 -8.85 5.02
N PHE A 85 9.84 -9.83 5.59
CA PHE A 85 9.01 -9.62 6.77
C PHE A 85 9.83 -9.17 7.99
N HIS A 86 10.95 -9.84 8.24
CA HIS A 86 11.83 -9.49 9.34
C HIS A 86 12.40 -8.06 9.22
N ARG A 87 12.78 -7.63 8.00
CA ARG A 87 13.21 -6.23 7.74
C ARG A 87 12.06 -5.24 7.94
N TYR A 88 10.85 -5.61 7.52
CA TYR A 88 9.65 -4.78 7.69
C TYR A 88 9.37 -4.51 9.18
N GLU A 89 9.40 -5.55 10.02
CA GLU A 89 9.24 -5.42 11.47
C GLU A 89 10.28 -4.49 12.09
N GLU A 90 11.57 -4.70 11.78
CA GLU A 90 12.66 -3.85 12.29
C GLU A 90 12.49 -2.38 11.89
N GLN A 91 12.07 -2.13 10.65
CA GLN A 91 11.90 -0.78 10.13
C GLN A 91 10.71 -0.08 10.80
N VAL A 92 9.57 -0.76 10.98
CA VAL A 92 8.42 -0.19 11.67
C VAL A 92 8.74 0.06 13.14
N GLU A 93 9.41 -0.86 13.83
CA GLU A 93 9.85 -0.65 15.21
C GLU A 93 10.79 0.55 15.33
N GLY A 94 11.77 0.64 14.42
CA GLY A 94 12.72 1.73 14.37
C GLY A 94 12.09 3.11 14.13
N LEU A 95 10.93 3.16 13.46
CA LEU A 95 10.20 4.41 13.19
C LEU A 95 9.44 4.95 14.42
N LYS A 96 9.14 4.12 15.43
CA LYS A 96 8.41 4.56 16.63
C LYS A 96 9.11 5.70 17.37
N LYS A 97 10.44 5.79 17.32
CA LYS A 97 11.21 6.88 17.91
C LYS A 97 11.02 8.23 17.21
N PHE A 98 10.44 8.23 16.01
CA PHE A 98 10.18 9.40 15.18
C PHE A 98 8.68 9.71 15.06
N LYS A 99 7.82 9.04 15.84
CA LYS A 99 6.36 9.17 15.77
C LYS A 99 5.83 10.60 15.93
N ASP A 100 6.61 11.48 16.57
CA ASP A 100 6.22 12.87 16.84
C ASP A 100 6.59 13.80 15.66
N ILE A 101 7.09 13.26 14.55
CA ILE A 101 7.38 13.99 13.31
C ILE A 101 6.35 13.59 12.27
N ASP A 102 5.33 14.43 12.05
CA ASP A 102 4.18 14.14 11.18
C ASP A 102 4.55 13.75 9.73
N LYS A 103 5.72 14.19 9.25
CA LYS A 103 6.21 13.90 7.90
C LYS A 103 6.87 12.52 7.77
N ILE A 104 7.17 11.86 8.88
CA ILE A 104 7.72 10.51 8.91
C ILE A 104 6.55 9.53 9.02
N PRO A 105 6.29 8.71 7.99
CA PRO A 105 5.21 7.73 8.02
C PRO A 105 5.49 6.66 9.07
N SER A 106 4.44 6.19 9.74
CA SER A 106 4.54 5.08 10.70
C SER A 106 4.78 3.72 10.03
N ASP A 107 4.46 3.60 8.74
CA ASP A 107 4.73 2.42 7.91
C ASP A 107 5.52 2.85 6.66
N PRO A 108 6.78 2.41 6.49
CA PRO A 108 7.63 2.85 5.38
C PRO A 108 7.25 2.23 4.03
N TYR A 109 6.35 1.24 4.01
CA TYR A 109 5.86 0.58 2.79
C TYR A 109 4.41 0.93 2.49
N ASP A 110 3.82 1.92 3.17
CA ASP A 110 2.43 2.32 2.95
C ASP A 110 2.27 3.84 3.05
N ILE A 111 2.56 4.54 1.95
CA ILE A 111 2.69 6.00 1.91
C ILE A 111 1.53 6.64 1.17
N PRO A 112 0.80 7.61 1.77
CA PRO A 112 -0.18 8.40 1.02
C PRO A 112 0.49 9.19 -0.12
N VAL A 113 -0.12 9.21 -1.31
CA VAL A 113 0.42 9.98 -2.44
C VAL A 113 0.53 11.48 -2.12
N VAL A 114 -0.41 12.03 -1.35
CA VAL A 114 -0.34 13.42 -0.87
C VAL A 114 0.93 13.71 -0.06
N LEU A 115 1.34 12.78 0.81
CA LEU A 115 2.57 12.95 1.60
C LEU A 115 3.80 12.85 0.68
N ALA A 116 3.82 11.89 -0.24
CA ALA A 116 4.90 11.78 -1.21
C ALA A 116 5.06 13.06 -2.05
N ARG A 117 3.96 13.66 -2.51
CA ARG A 117 3.97 14.94 -3.23
C ARG A 117 4.54 16.08 -2.39
N GLU A 118 4.11 16.19 -1.13
CA GLU A 118 4.62 17.22 -0.23
C GLU A 118 6.13 17.09 0.00
N LEU A 119 6.63 15.86 0.22
CA LEU A 119 8.06 15.62 0.40
C LEU A 119 8.88 15.91 -0.88
N LEU A 120 8.32 15.61 -2.06
CA LEU A 120 8.92 15.98 -3.34
C LEU A 120 8.93 17.49 -3.57
N ASP A 121 7.90 18.20 -3.09
CA ASP A 121 7.85 19.66 -3.16
C ASP A 121 8.92 20.30 -2.27
N TYR A 122 9.09 19.81 -1.05
CA TYR A 122 10.21 20.23 -0.18
C TYR A 122 11.54 20.04 -0.88
N GLN A 123 11.78 18.91 -1.55
CA GLN A 123 13.04 18.74 -2.28
C GLN A 123 13.27 19.82 -3.35
N LYS A 124 12.22 20.29 -4.03
CA LYS A 124 12.33 21.30 -5.11
C LYS A 124 12.51 22.70 -4.56
N ASN A 125 11.81 23.01 -3.47
CA ASN A 125 11.56 24.39 -3.05
C ASN A 125 12.16 24.76 -1.69
N ILE A 126 12.60 23.78 -0.89
CA ILE A 126 13.15 24.07 0.44
C ILE A 126 14.47 24.82 0.30
N VAL A 127 14.58 25.93 1.01
CA VAL A 127 15.83 26.69 1.15
C VAL A 127 16.39 26.38 2.52
N LEU A 128 17.48 25.60 2.55
CA LEU A 128 18.17 25.27 3.80
C LEU A 128 19.08 26.42 4.22
N THR A 129 19.14 26.68 5.52
CA THR A 129 20.23 27.50 6.07
C THR A 129 21.56 26.77 5.92
N GLN A 130 22.67 27.49 6.06
CA GLN A 130 24.00 26.88 5.98
C GLN A 130 24.17 25.73 7.00
N GLU A 131 23.62 25.88 8.20
CA GLU A 131 23.66 24.84 9.23
C GLU A 131 22.86 23.60 8.82
N GLN A 132 21.64 23.80 8.32
CA GLN A 132 20.79 22.70 7.84
C GLN A 132 21.41 21.97 6.64
N GLN A 133 22.03 22.70 5.72
CA GLN A 133 22.75 22.13 4.59
C GLN A 133 23.91 21.25 5.07
N ASN A 134 24.70 21.71 6.05
CA ASN A 134 25.79 20.93 6.62
C ASN A 134 25.30 19.63 7.27
N ILE A 135 24.15 19.67 7.98
CA ILE A 135 23.52 18.48 8.56
C ILE A 135 23.08 17.52 7.45
N TYR A 136 22.40 18.03 6.43
CA TYR A 136 21.94 17.23 5.29
C TYR A 136 23.12 16.58 4.54
N ASP A 137 24.19 17.33 4.26
CA ASP A 137 25.37 16.81 3.56
C ASP A 137 26.08 15.71 4.36
N ASN A 138 26.12 15.84 5.69
CA ASN A 138 26.66 14.80 6.55
C ASN A 138 25.75 13.56 6.56
N ALA A 139 24.43 13.73 6.58
CA ALA A 139 23.49 12.63 6.48
C ALA A 139 23.62 11.87 5.14
N VAL A 140 23.82 12.59 4.03
CA VAL A 140 24.05 11.98 2.70
C VAL A 140 25.28 11.07 2.70
N LYS A 141 26.37 11.47 3.38
CA LYS A 141 27.60 10.65 3.49
C LYS A 141 27.42 9.36 4.30
N LEU A 142 26.43 9.30 5.19
CA LEU A 142 26.13 8.10 5.96
C LEU A 142 25.38 7.04 5.13
N SER A 143 24.88 7.42 3.95
CA SER A 143 24.22 6.51 3.02
C SER A 143 25.22 5.94 2.03
N HIS A 144 25.33 4.61 1.96
CA HIS A 144 26.10 3.92 0.91
C HIS A 144 25.57 4.20 -0.50
N GLU A 145 24.33 4.68 -0.61
CA GLU A 145 23.66 5.00 -1.87
C GLU A 145 23.83 6.48 -2.28
N GLY A 146 24.69 7.25 -1.59
CA GLY A 146 25.02 8.62 -1.98
C GLY A 146 23.86 9.61 -1.92
N GLY A 147 22.77 9.26 -1.22
CA GLY A 147 21.60 10.07 -1.03
C GLY A 147 20.65 9.48 0.03
N PRO A 148 19.62 10.24 0.46
CA PRO A 148 18.66 9.82 1.47
C PRO A 148 17.67 8.73 1.01
N CYS A 149 17.76 8.26 -0.25
CA CYS A 149 16.96 7.15 -0.76
C CYS A 149 17.84 5.97 -1.21
N CYS A 150 17.35 4.76 -0.94
CA CYS A 150 18.09 3.50 -1.04
C CYS A 150 18.21 2.88 -2.44
N CYS A 151 17.82 3.56 -3.53
CA CYS A 151 17.89 2.94 -4.87
C CYS A 151 18.33 3.93 -5.95
N LYS A 152 18.80 3.39 -7.07
CA LYS A 152 18.95 4.09 -8.37
C LYS A 152 17.60 4.48 -9.00
N CYS A 153 16.67 4.96 -8.20
CA CYS A 153 15.31 5.24 -8.60
C CYS A 153 15.07 6.72 -8.40
N TRP A 154 14.43 7.33 -9.40
CA TRP A 154 14.07 8.75 -9.60
C TRP A 154 15.20 9.79 -9.40
N ARG A 155 15.99 9.69 -8.34
CA ARG A 155 17.09 10.56 -7.92
C ARG A 155 18.28 10.64 -8.88
N TRP A 156 18.48 9.66 -9.76
CA TRP A 156 19.66 9.58 -10.64
C TRP A 156 19.40 9.99 -12.10
N TYR A 157 18.14 10.32 -12.42
CA TYR A 157 17.72 10.76 -13.75
C TYR A 157 17.17 12.20 -13.74
N ALA A 158 17.16 12.86 -12.59
CA ALA A 158 16.79 14.26 -12.42
C ALA A 158 18.05 15.14 -12.38
#